data_AF-A0A0S2DAM1-F1
#
_entry.id   AF-A0A0S2DAM1-F1
#
_cell.length_a   1.000
_cell.length_b   1.000
_cell.length_c   1.000
_cell.angle_alpha   90.00
_cell.angle_beta   90.00
_cell.angle_gamma   90.00
#
_symmetry.space_group_name_H-M   'P 1'
#
loop_
_entity.id
_entity.type
_entity.pdbx_description
1 polymer ?
#
loop_
_entity_poly.entity_id
_entity_poly.type
_entity_poly.pdbx_seq_one_letter_code
_entity_poly.pdbx_strand_id
1 'polypeptide(L)'
;MDKRILLGCLGGAGMLLLFGLLTKLFGLDARQAIDTGIGPLPLIDILAALVSMFLGGALARHARFRWIALLLPSAMWALTLFAVVAMAQPDSPPPMRSIGAALKYNALAIALTLAAAFAGALLGERFGRKRFGALGSDGLMRR
;
A
#
# COMPACT_ATOMS: atom_id res chain seq x y z
N MET A 1 19.57 -7.48 -9.64
CA MET A 1 18.25 -7.40 -8.98
C MET A 1 17.42 -8.58 -9.44
N ASP A 2 16.74 -9.33 -8.55
CA ASP A 2 15.98 -10.53 -8.95
C ASP A 2 14.72 -10.13 -9.74
N LYS A 3 14.52 -10.73 -10.92
CA LYS A 3 13.34 -10.53 -11.78
C LYS A 3 12.00 -10.73 -11.06
N ARG A 4 11.98 -11.58 -10.03
CA ARG A 4 10.79 -11.83 -9.21
C ARG A 4 10.39 -10.60 -8.42
N ILE A 5 11.37 -9.86 -7.88
CA ILE A 5 11.12 -8.63 -7.14
C ILE A 5 10.51 -7.58 -8.07
N LEU A 6 11.03 -7.45 -9.30
CA LEU A 6 10.47 -6.57 -10.32
C LEU A 6 9.01 -6.91 -10.65
N LEU A 7 8.69 -8.20 -10.81
CA LEU A 7 7.31 -8.65 -11.04
C LEU A 7 6.39 -8.35 -9.84
N GLY A 8 6.90 -8.51 -8.62
CA GLY A 8 6.17 -8.11 -7.42
C GLY A 8 5.90 -6.61 -7.37
N CYS A 9 6.87 -5.79 -7.76
CA CYS A 9 6.69 -4.34 -7.87
C CYS A 9 5.65 -4.00 -8.92
N LEU A 10 5.72 -4.62 -10.11
CA LEU A 10 4.77 -4.39 -11.19
C LEU A 10 3.35 -4.78 -10.78
N GLY A 11 3.19 -5.95 -10.14
CA GLY A 11 1.90 -6.43 -9.67
C GLY A 11 1.34 -5.58 -8.53
N GLY A 12 2.17 -5.20 -7.56
CA GLY A 12 1.76 -4.35 -6.44
C GLY A 12 1.40 -2.93 -6.87
N ALA A 13 2.24 -2.29 -7.69
CA ALA A 13 1.97 -0.97 -8.23
C ALA A 13 0.78 -0.96 -9.19
N GLY A 14 0.68 -1.97 -10.07
CA GLY A 14 -0.45 -2.14 -10.97
C GLY A 14 -1.78 -2.31 -10.23
N MET A 15 -1.80 -3.11 -9.16
CA MET A 15 -2.99 -3.27 -8.34
C MET A 15 -3.36 -2.00 -7.58
N LEU A 16 -2.38 -1.26 -7.04
CA LEU A 16 -2.62 0.04 -6.42
C LEU A 16 -3.21 1.04 -7.40
N LEU A 17 -2.67 1.11 -8.63
CA LEU A 17 -3.19 1.98 -9.69
C LEU A 17 -4.61 1.58 -10.08
N LEU A 18 -4.88 0.28 -10.20
CA LEU A 18 -6.23 -0.21 -10.48
C LEU A 18 -7.20 0.19 -9.37
N PHE A 19 -6.82 0.02 -8.10
CA PHE A 19 -7.62 0.49 -6.97
C PHE A 19 -7.89 1.99 -7.05
N GLY A 20 -6.86 2.81 -7.31
CA GLY A 20 -7.01 4.26 -7.46
C GLY A 20 -7.91 4.67 -8.63
N LEU A 21 -7.85 3.94 -9.75
CA LEU A 21 -8.74 4.17 -10.90
C LEU A 21 -10.18 3.79 -10.57
N LEU A 22 -10.41 2.65 -9.91
CA LEU A 22 -11.75 2.21 -9.54
C LEU A 22 -12.38 3.16 -8.52
N THR A 23 -11.64 3.58 -7.49
CA THR A 23 -12.17 4.52 -6.49
C THR A 23 -12.54 5.86 -7.12
N LYS A 24 -11.72 6.36 -8.05
CA LYS A 24 -12.05 7.55 -8.86
C LYS A 24 -13.28 7.34 -9.74
N LEU A 25 -13.37 6.21 -10.44
CA LEU A 25 -14.48 5.91 -11.35
C LEU A 25 -15.83 5.78 -10.62
N PHE A 26 -15.82 5.17 -9.44
CA PHE A 26 -17.02 4.99 -8.62
C PHE A 26 -17.35 6.20 -7.74
N GLY A 27 -16.56 7.28 -7.81
CA GLY A 27 -16.75 8.46 -6.94
C GLY A 27 -16.57 8.16 -5.45
N LEU A 28 -15.88 7.06 -5.12
CA LEU A 28 -15.47 6.71 -3.76
C LEU A 28 -14.27 7.60 -3.40
N ASP A 29 -14.52 8.89 -3.22
CA ASP A 29 -13.50 9.85 -2.84
C ASP A 29 -13.08 9.66 -1.37
N ALA A 30 -11.89 10.17 -1.04
CA ALA A 30 -11.28 10.23 0.29
C ALA A 30 -12.15 10.82 1.43
N ARG A 31 -13.39 11.24 1.14
CA ARG A 31 -14.43 11.65 2.09
C ARG A 31 -15.02 10.48 2.89
N GLN A 32 -14.75 9.22 2.51
CA GLN A 32 -15.10 8.04 3.32
C GLN A 32 -14.06 7.73 4.41
N ALA A 33 -13.16 8.67 4.71
CA ALA A 33 -12.39 8.58 5.94
C ALA A 33 -13.34 8.68 7.13
N ILE A 34 -13.46 7.61 7.91
CA ILE A 34 -14.23 7.65 9.15
C ILE A 34 -13.46 8.54 10.11
N ASP A 35 -14.07 9.63 10.55
CA ASP A 35 -13.45 10.51 11.54
C ASP A 35 -13.59 9.87 12.92
N THR A 36 -12.47 9.39 13.46
CA THR A 36 -12.44 8.62 14.71
C THR A 36 -12.14 9.49 15.93
N GLY A 37 -12.08 10.82 15.76
CA GLY A 37 -11.72 11.78 16.81
C GLY A 37 -10.22 11.86 17.14
N ILE A 38 -9.43 10.86 16.71
CA ILE A 38 -7.97 10.81 16.85
C ILE A 38 -7.27 11.04 15.48
N GLY A 39 -8.04 10.96 14.39
CA GLY A 39 -7.58 11.17 13.02
C GLY A 39 -8.49 10.45 12.00
N PRO A 40 -8.30 10.71 10.70
CA PRO A 40 -9.05 10.07 9.64
C PRO A 40 -8.62 8.61 9.49
N LEU A 41 -9.60 7.71 9.32
CA LEU A 41 -9.37 6.29 9.06
C LEU A 41 -9.73 5.94 7.59
N PRO A 42 -8.76 5.92 6.67
CA PRO A 42 -9.03 5.62 5.26
C PRO A 42 -9.08 4.10 5.02
N LEU A 43 -10.21 3.47 5.36
CA LEU A 43 -10.42 2.02 5.23
C LEU A 43 -10.12 1.48 3.84
N ILE A 44 -10.53 2.21 2.81
CA ILE A 44 -10.30 1.80 1.41
C ILE A 44 -8.81 1.78 1.09
N ASP A 45 -8.05 2.79 1.50
CA ASP A 45 -6.60 2.86 1.24
C ASP A 45 -5.85 1.77 2.01
N ILE A 46 -6.27 1.49 3.25
CA ILE A 46 -5.71 0.40 4.07
C ILE A 46 -5.96 -0.96 3.38
N LEU A 47 -7.17 -1.21 2.90
CA LEU A 47 -7.51 -2.44 2.17
C LEU A 47 -6.78 -2.54 0.83
N ALA A 48 -6.72 -1.44 0.07
CA ALA A 48 -6.00 -1.38 -1.20
C ALA A 48 -4.51 -1.68 -1.00
N ALA A 49 -3.88 -1.10 0.03
CA ALA A 49 -2.49 -1.37 0.39
C ALA A 49 -2.28 -2.84 0.77
N LEU A 50 -3.16 -3.41 1.60
CA LEU A 50 -3.10 -4.82 2.01
C LEU A 50 -3.16 -5.75 0.80
N VAL A 51 -4.18 -5.61 -0.05
CA VAL A 51 -4.44 -6.49 -1.20
C VAL A 51 -3.36 -6.33 -2.26
N SER A 52 -2.94 -5.10 -2.55
CA SER A 52 -1.92 -4.84 -3.55
C SER A 52 -0.56 -5.40 -3.14
N MET A 53 -0.17 -5.21 -1.88
CA MET A 53 1.08 -5.76 -1.38
C MET A 53 1.03 -7.27 -1.16
N PHE A 54 -0.15 -7.83 -0.87
CA PHE A 54 -0.37 -9.27 -0.92
C PHE A 54 -0.10 -9.84 -2.30
N LEU A 55 -0.67 -9.26 -3.36
CA LEU A 55 -0.44 -9.71 -4.73
C LEU A 55 1.03 -9.55 -5.12
N GLY A 56 1.63 -8.39 -4.83
CA GLY A 56 3.05 -8.13 -5.08
C GLY A 56 3.97 -9.12 -4.34
N GLY A 57 3.67 -9.42 -3.08
CA GLY A 57 4.42 -10.39 -2.27
C GLY A 57 4.29 -11.82 -2.79
N ALA A 58 3.09 -12.22 -3.23
CA ALA A 58 2.84 -13.53 -3.82
C ALA A 58 3.57 -13.74 -5.16
N LEU A 59 3.72 -12.67 -5.94
CA LEU A 59 4.50 -12.67 -7.18
C LEU A 59 6.01 -12.65 -6.91
N ALA A 60 6.47 -11.82 -5.97
CA ALA A 60 7.89 -11.70 -5.63
C ALA A 60 8.46 -12.95 -4.95
N ARG A 61 7.69 -13.57 -4.04
CA ARG A 61 8.08 -14.75 -3.24
C ARG A 61 9.37 -14.56 -2.44
N HIS A 62 9.78 -13.31 -2.23
CA HIS A 62 11.07 -12.96 -1.67
C HIS A 62 10.90 -12.02 -0.48
N ALA A 63 11.54 -12.34 0.65
CA ALA A 63 11.48 -11.54 1.88
C ALA A 63 11.91 -10.07 1.73
N ARG A 64 12.77 -9.75 0.74
CA ARG A 64 13.20 -8.38 0.47
C ARG A 64 12.06 -7.50 -0.04
N PHE A 65 11.03 -8.10 -0.65
CA PHE A 65 9.88 -7.36 -1.14
C PHE A 65 9.11 -6.66 -0.01
N ARG A 66 9.15 -7.16 1.22
CA ARG A 66 8.49 -6.52 2.38
C ARG A 66 8.98 -5.09 2.63
N TRP A 67 10.27 -4.83 2.40
CA TRP A 67 10.84 -3.49 2.54
C TRP A 67 10.45 -2.58 1.38
N ILE A 68 10.36 -3.12 0.17
CA ILE A 68 9.88 -2.39 -1.01
C ILE A 68 8.39 -2.04 -0.86
N ALA A 69 7.61 -2.96 -0.28
CA ALA A 69 6.21 -2.76 0.05
C ALA A 69 5.97 -1.67 1.10
N LEU A 70 6.98 -1.33 1.92
CA LEU A 70 6.94 -0.16 2.80
C LEU A 70 7.36 1.13 2.06
N LEU A 71 8.33 1.03 1.16
CA LEU A 71 8.82 2.18 0.39
C LEU A 71 7.75 2.77 -0.51
N LEU A 72 6.95 1.93 -1.20
CA LEU A 72 5.92 2.42 -2.12
C LEU A 72 4.86 3.29 -1.42
N PRO A 73 4.18 2.82 -0.34
CA PRO A 73 3.19 3.61 0.36
C PRO A 73 3.82 4.80 1.10
N SER A 74 5.05 4.67 1.61
CA SER A 74 5.76 5.80 2.22
C SER A 74 6.01 6.92 1.20
N ALA A 75 6.45 6.57 -0.01
CA ALA A 75 6.65 7.53 -1.09
C ALA A 75 5.33 8.17 -1.53
N MET A 76 4.25 7.38 -1.62
CA MET A 76 2.92 7.91 -1.91
C MET A 76 2.48 8.91 -0.84
N TRP A 77 2.57 8.55 0.45
CA TRP A 77 2.23 9.46 1.55
C TRP A 77 3.08 10.74 1.54
N ALA A 78 4.38 10.63 1.29
CA ALA A 78 5.26 11.80 1.19
C ALA A 78 4.82 12.73 0.05
N LEU A 79 4.50 12.18 -1.13
CA LEU A 79 4.00 12.94 -2.27
C LEU A 79 2.63 13.56 -1.99
N THR A 80 1.72 12.82 -1.35
CA THR A 80 0.39 13.32 -0.96
C THR A 80 0.50 14.48 0.01
N LEU A 81 1.30 14.35 1.07
CA LEU A 81 1.50 15.41 2.05
C LEU A 81 2.16 16.64 1.42
N PHE A 82 3.16 16.42 0.56
CA PHE A 82 3.80 17.49 -0.20
C PHE A 82 2.79 18.22 -1.09
N ALA A 83 1.97 17.49 -1.86
CA ALA A 83 0.95 18.07 -2.72
C ALA A 83 -0.10 18.85 -1.93
N VAL A 84 -0.56 18.32 -0.80
CA VAL A 84 -1.53 18.99 0.08
C VAL A 84 -0.98 20.32 0.60
N VAL A 85 0.27 20.34 1.06
CA VAL A 85 0.89 21.57 1.56
C VAL A 85 1.22 22.54 0.43
N ALA A 86 1.65 22.05 -0.74
CA ALA A 86 1.92 22.88 -1.90
C ALA A 86 0.67 23.57 -2.45
N MET A 87 -0.50 22.96 -2.29
CA MET A 87 -1.80 23.53 -2.68
C MET A 87 -2.45 24.35 -1.57
N ALA A 88 -1.86 24.43 -0.38
CA ALA A 88 -2.42 25.18 0.74
C ALA A 88 -2.35 26.68 0.44
N GLN A 89 -3.52 27.32 0.40
CA GLN A 89 -3.65 28.77 0.30
C GLN A 89 -3.49 29.41 1.68
N PRO A 90 -3.20 30.73 1.75
CA PRO A 90 -3.08 31.45 3.01
C PRO A 90 -4.30 31.25 3.92
N ASP A 91 -5.50 31.13 3.36
CA ASP A 91 -6.76 30.94 4.09
C ASP A 91 -7.16 29.48 4.30
N SER A 92 -6.33 28.52 3.89
CA SER A 92 -6.66 27.11 4.06
C SER A 92 -6.76 26.73 5.55
N PRO A 93 -7.77 25.94 5.95
CA PRO A 93 -7.95 25.55 7.33
C PRO A 93 -6.77 24.71 7.85
N PRO A 94 -6.37 24.85 9.13
CA PRO A 94 -5.48 23.87 9.77
C PRO A 94 -6.19 22.50 9.75
N PRO A 95 -5.52 21.40 9.37
CA PRO A 95 -4.08 21.13 9.40
C PRO A 95 -3.31 21.30 8.07
N MET A 96 -3.93 21.78 6.98
CA MET A 96 -3.31 21.79 5.64
C MET A 96 -2.18 22.82 5.48
N ARG A 97 -2.04 23.78 6.41
CA ARG A 97 -1.03 24.86 6.35
C ARG A 97 0.41 24.44 6.63
N SER A 98 0.66 23.27 7.25
CA SER A 98 2.03 22.83 7.51
C SER A 98 2.21 21.32 7.41
N ILE A 99 3.39 20.90 6.95
CA ILE A 99 3.76 19.48 6.82
C ILE A 99 3.63 18.77 8.17
N GLY A 100 4.07 19.41 9.25
CA GLY A 100 4.02 18.84 10.60
C GLY A 100 2.58 18.63 11.11
N ALA A 101 1.67 19.57 10.84
CA ALA A 101 0.26 19.43 11.21
C ALA A 101 -0.43 18.36 10.36
N ALA A 102 -0.18 18.33 9.05
CA ALA A 102 -0.69 17.31 8.14
C ALA A 102 -0.19 15.91 8.52
N LEU A 103 1.08 15.77 8.91
CA LEU A 103 1.65 14.52 9.42
C LEU A 103 0.96 14.07 10.71
N LYS A 104 0.80 14.96 11.70
CA LYS A 104 0.14 14.62 12.97
C LYS A 104 -1.31 14.19 12.76
N TYR A 105 -2.04 14.92 11.93
CA TYR A 105 -3.43 14.61 11.61
C TYR A 105 -3.56 13.24 10.92
N ASN A 106 -2.66 12.92 9.99
CA ASN A 106 -2.69 11.67 9.24
C ASN A 106 -1.83 10.55 9.85
N ALA A 107 -1.24 10.73 11.02
CA ALA A 107 -0.26 9.78 11.58
C ALA A 107 -0.83 8.38 11.72
N LEU A 108 -2.08 8.28 12.19
CA LEU A 108 -2.78 7.01 12.36
C LEU A 108 -3.07 6.34 11.00
N ALA A 109 -3.52 7.11 10.01
CA ALA A 109 -3.74 6.62 8.65
C ALA A 109 -2.44 6.09 8.02
N ILE A 110 -1.34 6.85 8.14
CA ILE A 110 -0.02 6.46 7.64
C ILE A 110 0.41 5.15 8.31
N ALA A 111 0.35 5.07 9.63
CA ALA A 111 0.77 3.89 10.39
C ALA A 111 -0.03 2.64 9.99
N LEU A 112 -1.36 2.75 9.90
CA LEU A 112 -2.22 1.62 9.52
C LEU A 112 -2.00 1.19 8.07
N THR A 113 -1.81 2.14 7.15
CA THR A 113 -1.54 1.83 5.74
C THR A 113 -0.21 1.11 5.58
N LEU A 114 0.85 1.55 6.29
CA LEU A 114 2.15 0.90 6.28
C LEU A 114 2.11 -0.49 6.93
N ALA A 115 1.40 -0.63 8.05
CA ALA A 115 1.20 -1.91 8.70
C ALA A 115 0.45 -2.89 7.78
N ALA A 116 -0.61 -2.43 7.12
CA ALA A 116 -1.36 -3.22 6.14
C ALA A 116 -0.50 -3.62 4.94
N ALA A 117 0.28 -2.69 4.39
CA ALA A 117 1.21 -2.98 3.29
C ALA A 117 2.24 -4.06 3.67
N PHE A 118 2.84 -3.95 4.85
CA PHE A 118 3.79 -4.93 5.35
C PHE A 118 3.15 -6.29 5.62
N ALA A 119 1.98 -6.32 6.27
CA ALA A 119 1.22 -7.52 6.52
C ALA A 119 0.81 -8.22 5.21
N GLY A 120 0.35 -7.44 4.23
CA GLY A 120 0.02 -7.90 2.89
C GLY A 120 1.22 -8.57 2.23
N ALA A 121 2.36 -7.88 2.18
CA ALA A 121 3.58 -8.43 1.60
C ALA A 121 4.05 -9.73 2.30
N LEU A 122 3.98 -9.78 3.63
CA LEU A 122 4.33 -10.96 4.42
C LEU A 122 3.42 -12.16 4.11
N LEU A 123 2.10 -11.93 4.10
CA LEU A 123 1.11 -12.96 3.79
C LEU A 123 1.23 -13.43 2.35
N GLY A 124 1.40 -12.50 1.41
CA GLY A 124 1.59 -12.76 -0.01
C GLY A 124 2.81 -13.62 -0.26
N GLU A 125 3.95 -13.26 0.32
CA GLU A 125 5.18 -14.06 0.21
C GLU A 125 4.99 -15.49 0.72
N ARG A 126 4.38 -15.67 1.90
CA ARG A 126 4.12 -16.99 2.47
C ARG A 126 3.21 -17.81 1.56
N PHE A 127 2.17 -17.20 1.01
CA PHE A 127 1.25 -17.84 0.08
C PHE A 127 1.94 -18.24 -1.22
N GLY A 128 2.70 -17.33 -1.83
CA GLY A 128 3.44 -17.57 -3.07
C GLY A 128 4.52 -18.65 -2.92
N ARG A 129 5.18 -18.73 -1.76
CA ARG A 129 6.15 -19.79 -1.46
C ARG A 129 5.49 -21.16 -1.32
N LYS A 130 4.37 -21.26 -0.59
CA LYS A 130 3.64 -22.53 -0.43
C LYS A 130 3.08 -23.05 -1.75
N ARG A 131 2.38 -22.20 -2.50
CA ARG A 131 1.67 -22.63 -3.71
C ARG A 131 2.59 -23.06 -4.84
N PHE A 132 3.71 -22.37 -5.03
CA PHE A 132 4.67 -22.70 -6.09
C PHE A 132 5.83 -23.58 -5.62
N GLY A 133 6.05 -23.72 -4.32
CA GLY A 133 6.93 -24.74 -3.76
C GLY A 133 6.33 -26.14 -3.88
N ALA A 134 5.00 -26.28 -3.67
CA ALA A 134 4.29 -27.55 -3.86
C ALA A 134 4.36 -28.05 -5.32
N LEU A 135 4.19 -27.15 -6.30
CA LEU A 135 4.32 -27.45 -7.73
C LEU A 135 5.72 -27.95 -8.15
N GLY A 136 6.78 -27.66 -7.38
CA GLY A 136 8.13 -28.18 -7.64
C GLY A 136 8.38 -29.57 -7.05
N SER A 137 7.65 -29.95 -5.99
CA SER A 137 7.78 -31.25 -5.33
C SER A 137 7.00 -32.35 -6.07
N ASP A 138 5.83 -32.02 -6.62
CA ASP A 138 4.98 -32.99 -7.32
C ASP A 138 5.53 -33.40 -8.70
N GLY A 139 6.44 -32.60 -9.27
CA GLY A 139 7.12 -32.92 -10.54
C GLY A 139 8.29 -33.91 -10.41
N LEU A 140 8.80 -34.13 -9.19
CA LEU A 140 9.95 -35.02 -8.93
C LEU A 140 9.55 -36.43 -8.48
N MET A 141 8.28 -36.67 -8.13
CA MET A 141 7.79 -38.02 -7.79
C MET A 141 7.21 -38.80 -8.98
N ARG A 142 7.33 -38.28 -10.22
CA ARG A 142 6.87 -38.95 -11.45
C ARG A 142 8.00 -39.32 -12.41
N ARG A 143 9.18 -39.68 -11.92
CA ARG A 143 10.23 -40.30 -12.73
C ARG A 143 10.75 -41.56 -12.06
#